data_AF-A0A9J6D224-F1
#
_entry.id   AF-A0A9J6D224-F1
#
_cell.length_a   1.000
_cell.length_b   1.000
_cell.length_c   1.000
_cell.angle_alpha   90.00
_cell.angle_beta   90.00
_cell.angle_gamma   90.00
#
_symmetry.space_group_name_H-M   'P 1'
#
loop_
_entity.id
_entity.type
_entity.pdbx_description
1 polymer ?
#
loop_
_entity_poly.entity_id
_entity_poly.type
_entity_poly.pdbx_seq_one_letter_code
_entity_poly.pdbx_strand_id
1 'polypeptide(L)'
;MGDRTEEKARIASLTVCLLALESEADAEKVAKERIKQLLLFRNSLLCAIELSEKACDRSIWAFRRNERWFKGTVPHLDEYNFKQSFRVYPFTFRFIVESLRSELERQCTSMREAIPPEKRVGIVLYKLDHLNDGQTYDFHAFLACAKSCGVRPNVAT
;
A
#
# COMPACT_ATOMS: atom_id res chain seq x y z
N MET A 1 4.17 -51.95 -61.36
CA MET A 1 5.04 -51.09 -60.51
C MET A 1 4.30 -49.92 -59.83
N GLY A 2 3.04 -49.60 -60.21
CA GLY A 2 2.28 -48.46 -59.67
C GLY A 2 1.43 -48.70 -58.39
N ASP A 3 1.31 -49.94 -57.92
CA ASP A 3 0.46 -50.29 -56.78
C ASP A 3 1.08 -49.88 -55.42
N ARG A 4 2.40 -50.11 -55.27
CA ARG A 4 3.16 -49.71 -54.06
C ARG A 4 3.25 -48.20 -53.86
N THR A 5 3.15 -47.40 -54.93
CA THR A 5 3.16 -45.94 -54.85
C THR A 5 1.82 -45.40 -54.35
N GLU A 6 0.72 -46.03 -54.75
CA GLU A 6 -0.63 -45.67 -54.30
C GLU A 6 -0.84 -46.07 -52.83
N GLU A 7 -0.39 -47.27 -52.45
CA GLU A 7 -0.40 -47.72 -51.06
C GLU A 7 0.41 -46.80 -50.14
N LYS A 8 1.62 -46.39 -50.57
CA LYS A 8 2.43 -45.41 -49.84
C LYS A 8 1.74 -44.05 -49.73
N ALA A 9 1.02 -43.61 -50.76
CA ALA A 9 0.25 -42.37 -50.73
C ALA A 9 -0.95 -42.46 -49.77
N ARG A 10 -1.64 -43.60 -49.72
CA ARG A 10 -2.73 -43.86 -48.77
C ARG A 10 -2.22 -43.89 -47.33
N ILE A 11 -1.10 -44.57 -47.07
CA ILE A 11 -0.46 -44.61 -45.76
C ILE A 11 -0.06 -43.20 -45.34
N ALA A 12 0.58 -42.41 -46.21
CA ALA A 12 0.94 -41.03 -45.92
C ALA A 12 -0.28 -40.15 -45.60
N SER A 13 -1.38 -40.31 -46.35
CA SER A 13 -2.63 -39.60 -46.10
C SER A 13 -3.25 -39.97 -44.74
N LEU A 14 -3.27 -41.26 -44.38
CA LEU A 14 -3.77 -41.72 -43.09
C LEU A 14 -2.90 -41.22 -41.92
N THR A 15 -1.58 -41.21 -42.08
CA THR A 15 -0.65 -40.66 -41.08
C THR A 15 -0.91 -39.18 -40.84
N VAL A 16 -1.15 -38.39 -41.89
CA VAL A 16 -1.49 -36.97 -41.75
C VAL A 16 -2.83 -36.79 -41.00
N CYS A 17 -3.84 -37.60 -41.33
CA CYS A 17 -5.13 -37.56 -40.62
C CYS A 17 -5.00 -37.94 -39.14
N LEU A 18 -4.18 -38.95 -38.81
CA LEU A 18 -3.93 -39.34 -37.41
C LEU A 18 -3.25 -38.23 -36.62
N LEU A 19 -2.21 -37.60 -37.18
CA LEU A 19 -1.52 -36.48 -36.52
C LEU A 19 -2.43 -35.28 -36.29
N ALA A 20 -3.34 -34.99 -37.24
CA ALA A 20 -4.33 -33.94 -37.08
C ALA A 20 -5.28 -34.23 -35.90
N LEU A 21 -5.81 -35.45 -35.82
CA LEU A 21 -6.69 -35.87 -34.71
C LEU A 21 -5.97 -35.86 -33.36
N GLU A 22 -4.70 -36.28 -33.31
CA GLU A 22 -3.89 -36.20 -32.10
C GLU A 22 -3.68 -34.75 -31.65
N SER A 23 -3.41 -33.83 -32.59
CA SER A 23 -3.25 -32.40 -32.28
C SER A 23 -4.53 -31.75 -31.75
N GLU A 24 -5.70 -32.15 -32.28
CA GLU A 24 -7.01 -31.69 -31.81
C GLU A 24 -7.31 -32.22 -30.40
N ALA A 25 -7.01 -33.49 -30.15
CA ALA A 25 -7.15 -34.09 -28.82
C ALA A 25 -6.23 -33.42 -27.79
N ASP A 26 -5.01 -33.05 -28.17
CA ASP A 26 -4.08 -32.34 -27.28
C ASP A 26 -4.52 -30.89 -27.02
N ALA A 27 -5.07 -30.20 -28.02
CA ALA A 27 -5.66 -28.87 -27.84
C ALA A 27 -6.82 -28.90 -26.84
N GLU A 28 -7.67 -29.93 -26.87
CA GLU A 28 -8.77 -30.11 -25.92
C GLU A 28 -8.26 -30.35 -24.49
N LYS A 29 -7.19 -31.14 -24.32
CA LYS A 29 -6.55 -31.35 -22.99
C LYS A 29 -6.03 -30.03 -22.43
N VAL A 30 -5.36 -29.22 -23.25
CA VAL A 30 -4.85 -27.89 -22.84
C VAL A 30 -6.01 -26.96 -22.44
N ALA A 31 -7.11 -26.97 -23.18
CA ALA A 31 -8.29 -26.19 -22.84
C ALA A 31 -8.90 -26.62 -21.49
N LYS A 32 -9.01 -27.93 -21.23
CA LYS A 32 -9.50 -28.47 -19.95
C LYS A 32 -8.63 -28.06 -18.77
N GLU A 33 -7.30 -28.11 -18.92
CA GLU A 33 -6.38 -27.70 -17.86
C GLU A 33 -6.49 -26.20 -17.58
N ARG A 34 -6.64 -25.36 -18.62
CA ARG A 34 -6.90 -23.92 -18.43
C ARG A 34 -8.17 -23.66 -17.63
N ILE A 35 -9.27 -24.35 -17.95
CA ILE A 35 -10.53 -24.23 -17.22
C ILE A 35 -10.34 -24.64 -15.76
N LYS A 36 -9.62 -25.74 -15.49
CA LYS A 36 -9.31 -26.19 -14.14
C LYS A 36 -8.51 -25.16 -13.35
N GLN A 37 -7.47 -24.55 -13.95
CA GLN A 37 -6.68 -23.50 -13.32
C GLN A 37 -7.55 -22.26 -13.00
N LEU A 38 -8.43 -21.85 -13.92
CA LEU A 38 -9.36 -20.74 -13.69
C LEU A 38 -10.32 -21.02 -12.53
N LEU A 39 -10.85 -22.25 -12.44
CA LEU A 39 -11.72 -22.64 -11.33
C LEU A 39 -10.99 -22.67 -9.99
N LEU A 40 -9.75 -23.17 -9.95
CA LEU A 40 -8.91 -23.14 -8.75
C LEU A 40 -8.63 -21.71 -8.32
N PHE A 41 -8.28 -20.83 -9.26
CA PHE A 41 -8.04 -19.42 -8.99
C PHE A 41 -9.29 -18.72 -8.46
N ARG A 42 -10.45 -18.94 -9.08
CA ARG A 42 -11.73 -18.40 -8.62
C ARG A 42 -12.07 -18.87 -7.21
N ASN A 43 -11.92 -20.15 -6.91
CA ASN A 43 -12.22 -20.69 -5.59
C ASN A 43 -11.27 -20.14 -4.53
N SER A 44 -9.98 -19.96 -4.85
CA SER A 44 -9.01 -19.30 -3.97
C SER A 44 -9.41 -17.86 -3.66
N LEU A 45 -9.84 -17.10 -4.67
CA LEU A 45 -10.36 -15.74 -4.49
C LEU A 45 -11.62 -15.71 -3.62
N LEU A 46 -12.57 -16.61 -3.84
CA LEU A 46 -13.79 -16.70 -3.03
C LEU A 46 -13.47 -17.01 -1.56
N CYS A 47 -12.57 -17.96 -1.30
CA CYS A 47 -12.11 -18.23 0.07
C CYS A 47 -11.44 -17.01 0.71
N ALA A 48 -10.62 -16.25 -0.03
CA ALA A 48 -9.99 -15.04 0.48
C ALA A 48 -11.03 -13.95 0.81
N ILE A 49 -12.08 -13.82 -0.01
CA ILE A 49 -13.19 -12.89 0.23
C ILE A 49 -13.99 -13.32 1.45
N GLU A 50 -14.38 -14.59 1.58
CA GLU A 50 -15.11 -15.09 2.75
C GLU A 50 -14.31 -14.94 4.05
N LEU A 51 -12.99 -15.14 3.99
CA LEU A 51 -12.10 -14.87 5.12
C LEU A 51 -11.95 -13.37 5.40
N SER A 52 -12.05 -12.52 4.37
CA SER A 52 -12.08 -11.06 4.51
C SER A 52 -13.43 -10.53 4.97
N GLU A 53 -14.55 -11.20 4.73
CA GLU A 53 -15.84 -10.85 5.31
C GLU A 53 -15.90 -11.26 6.78
N LYS A 54 -15.15 -12.30 7.15
CA LYS A 54 -14.72 -12.58 8.53
C LYS A 54 -13.55 -11.71 8.97
N ALA A 55 -13.23 -10.60 8.27
CA ALA A 55 -12.26 -9.63 8.77
C ALA A 55 -12.73 -9.22 10.16
N CYS A 56 -11.99 -9.70 11.15
CA CYS A 56 -12.16 -9.44 12.56
C CYS A 56 -12.59 -7.98 12.71
N ASP A 57 -13.84 -7.78 13.16
CA ASP A 57 -14.35 -6.46 13.49
C ASP A 57 -13.26 -5.80 14.32
N ARG A 58 -12.68 -4.71 13.80
CA ARG A 58 -11.54 -4.08 14.48
C ARG A 58 -12.06 -3.62 15.82
N SER A 59 -11.74 -4.39 16.87
CA SER A 59 -12.17 -4.09 18.24
C SER A 59 -11.72 -2.71 18.68
N ILE A 60 -10.65 -2.20 18.05
CA ILE A 60 -10.11 -0.87 18.25
C ILE A 60 -9.76 -0.25 16.89
N TRP A 61 -10.52 0.78 16.50
CA TRP A 61 -10.27 1.57 15.29
C TRP A 61 -9.08 2.52 15.43
N ALA A 62 -8.82 3.00 16.64
CA ALA A 62 -7.69 3.86 16.95
C ALA A 62 -7.20 3.61 18.38
N PHE A 63 -5.91 3.31 18.52
CA PHE A 63 -5.28 3.22 19.84
C PHE A 63 -4.89 4.62 20.32
N ARG A 64 -5.38 5.01 21.50
CA ARG A 64 -5.03 6.30 22.11
C ARG A 64 -3.55 6.28 22.51
N ARG A 65 -2.71 6.97 21.74
CA ARG A 65 -1.30 7.09 22.07
C ARG A 65 -1.12 8.01 23.28
N ASN A 66 -0.15 7.69 24.12
CA ASN A 66 0.22 8.53 25.24
C ASN A 66 0.69 9.90 24.74
N GLU A 67 -0.05 10.95 25.09
CA GLU A 67 0.28 12.32 24.71
C GLU A 67 1.13 13.05 25.76
N ARG A 68 1.53 12.36 26.83
CA ARG A 68 2.25 12.94 27.98
C ARG A 68 3.52 13.68 27.57
N TRP A 69 4.28 13.15 26.61
CA TRP A 69 5.48 13.84 26.14
C TRP A 69 5.14 15.17 25.46
N PHE A 70 4.19 15.17 24.53
CA PHE A 70 3.86 16.37 23.77
C PHE A 70 3.08 17.41 24.60
N LYS A 71 2.10 16.98 25.42
CA LYS A 71 1.28 17.88 26.23
C LYS A 71 1.93 18.25 27.57
N GLY A 72 2.74 17.36 28.13
CA GLY A 72 3.32 17.52 29.47
C GLY A 72 4.81 17.82 29.49
N THR A 73 5.59 17.49 28.47
CA THR A 73 7.04 17.75 28.46
C THR A 73 7.39 18.95 27.58
N VAL A 74 6.84 19.03 26.36
CA VAL A 74 7.16 20.11 25.40
C VAL A 74 6.93 21.53 25.95
N PRO A 75 5.83 21.83 26.67
CA PRO A 75 5.61 23.18 27.21
C PRO A 75 6.55 23.57 28.35
N HIS A 76 7.16 22.58 29.02
CA HIS A 76 8.03 22.78 30.18
C HIS A 76 9.51 22.55 29.83
N LEU A 77 9.82 22.32 28.56
CA LEU A 77 11.19 22.17 28.07
C LEU A 77 11.86 23.55 28.04
N ASP A 78 13.03 23.62 28.66
CA ASP A 78 13.93 24.77 28.52
C ASP A 78 14.38 24.95 27.06
N GLU A 79 14.76 26.16 26.68
CA GLU A 79 15.13 26.50 25.30
C GLU A 79 16.26 25.61 24.77
N TYR A 80 17.23 25.28 25.63
CA TYR A 80 18.33 24.38 25.29
C TYR A 80 17.80 22.99 24.90
N ASN A 81 16.95 22.39 25.72
CA ASN A 81 16.42 21.05 25.49
C ASN A 81 15.41 21.02 24.33
N PHE A 82 14.67 22.11 24.14
CA PHE A 82 13.78 22.28 22.99
C PHE A 82 14.59 22.31 21.69
N LYS A 83 15.69 23.07 21.67
CA LYS A 83 16.61 23.14 20.53
C LYS A 83 17.29 21.79 20.26
N GLN A 84 17.62 21.01 21.29
CA GLN A 84 18.14 19.65 21.07
C GLN A 84 17.10 18.72 20.45
N SER A 85 15.83 18.87 20.82
CA SER A 85 14.75 17.99 20.35
C SER A 85 14.26 18.30 18.93
N PHE A 86 14.18 19.59 18.57
CA PHE A 86 13.58 20.02 17.29
C PHE A 86 14.55 20.80 16.38
N ARG A 87 15.79 21.07 16.84
CA ARG A 87 16.82 21.91 16.15
C ARG A 87 16.41 23.34 15.84
N VAL A 88 15.27 23.78 16.37
CA VAL A 88 14.74 25.14 16.21
C VAL A 88 14.48 25.76 17.57
N TYR A 89 14.50 27.09 17.63
CA TYR A 89 14.08 27.81 18.83
C TYR A 89 12.56 27.73 19.00
N PRO A 90 12.03 27.79 20.24
CA PRO A 90 10.59 27.77 20.50
C PRO A 90 9.83 28.88 19.74
N PHE A 91 10.44 30.05 19.58
CA PHE A 91 9.88 31.15 18.79
C PHE A 91 9.72 30.77 17.31
N THR A 92 10.79 30.24 16.69
CA THR A 92 10.77 29.79 15.29
C THR A 92 9.78 28.64 15.09
N PHE A 93 9.68 27.73 16.06
CA PHE A 93 8.70 26.66 16.03
C PHE A 93 7.27 27.21 15.95
N ARG A 94 6.91 28.18 16.80
CA ARG A 94 5.59 28.82 16.77
C ARG A 94 5.35 29.54 15.45
N PHE A 95 6.35 30.23 14.92
CA PHE A 95 6.27 30.89 13.62
C PHE A 95 5.98 29.92 12.47
N ILE A 96 6.64 28.74 12.47
CA ILE A 96 6.41 27.69 11.48
C ILE A 96 4.99 27.13 11.62
N VAL A 97 4.54 26.84 12.84
CA VAL A 97 3.19 26.35 13.09
C VAL A 97 2.15 27.34 12.57
N GLU A 98 2.32 28.63 12.86
CA GLU A 98 1.35 29.65 12.45
C GLU A 98 1.33 29.83 10.93
N SER A 99 2.50 29.87 10.30
CA SER A 99 2.62 29.94 8.83
C SER A 99 1.95 28.76 8.13
N LEU A 100 1.95 27.58 8.76
CA LEU A 100 1.40 26.35 8.20
C LEU A 100 0.00 26.02 8.72
N ARG A 101 -0.57 26.83 9.62
CA ARG A 101 -1.83 26.54 10.30
C ARG A 101 -2.95 26.30 9.28
N SER A 102 -3.08 27.18 8.29
CA SER A 102 -4.09 27.09 7.22
C SER A 102 -4.01 25.79 6.41
N GLU A 103 -2.81 25.23 6.21
CA GLU A 103 -2.60 24.00 5.45
C GLU A 103 -2.66 22.72 6.31
N LEU A 104 -2.44 22.84 7.61
CA LEU A 104 -2.36 21.73 8.55
C LEU A 104 -3.63 21.57 9.38
N GLU A 105 -4.47 22.59 9.49
CA GLU A 105 -5.73 22.51 10.20
C GLU A 105 -6.67 21.52 9.51
N ARG A 106 -7.21 20.59 10.27
CA ARG A 106 -8.13 19.55 9.81
C ARG A 106 -9.31 19.49 10.74
N GLN A 107 -10.49 19.31 10.18
CA GLN A 107 -11.71 19.11 10.96
C GLN A 107 -11.67 17.75 11.65
N CYS A 108 -12.06 17.72 12.92
CA CYS A 108 -12.29 16.47 13.63
C CYS A 108 -13.45 15.74 12.98
N THR A 109 -13.27 14.45 12.67
CA THR A 109 -14.36 13.61 12.18
C THR A 109 -14.93 12.81 13.35
N SER A 110 -16.17 12.34 13.22
CA SER A 110 -16.82 11.48 14.23
C SER A 110 -16.01 10.23 14.58
N MET A 111 -15.17 9.77 13.65
CA MET A 111 -14.33 8.57 13.83
C MET A 111 -12.94 8.88 14.41
N ARG A 112 -12.44 10.12 14.30
CA ARG A 112 -11.08 10.46 14.75
C ARG A 112 -10.89 11.96 15.02
N GLU A 113 -10.27 12.25 16.16
CA GLU A 113 -9.78 13.60 16.48
C GLU A 113 -8.63 14.00 15.56
N ALA A 114 -8.71 15.20 15.00
CA ALA A 114 -7.65 15.74 14.17
C ALA A 114 -6.36 15.91 15.00
N ILE A 115 -5.22 15.53 14.44
CA ILE A 115 -3.94 15.76 15.11
C ILE A 115 -3.66 17.27 15.05
N PRO A 116 -3.42 17.93 16.19
CA PRO A 116 -3.18 19.36 16.21
C PRO A 116 -1.95 19.73 15.37
N PRO A 117 -1.94 20.91 14.71
CA PRO A 117 -0.89 21.31 13.78
C PRO A 117 0.48 21.36 14.45
N GLU A 118 0.56 21.80 15.71
CA GLU A 118 1.77 21.83 16.53
C GLU A 118 2.42 20.44 16.61
N LYS A 119 1.61 19.40 16.81
CA LYS A 119 2.10 18.01 16.94
C LYS A 119 2.57 17.45 15.61
N ARG A 120 1.93 17.83 14.50
CA ARG A 120 2.39 17.44 13.15
C ARG A 120 3.73 18.08 12.81
N VAL A 121 3.87 19.39 13.03
CA VAL A 121 5.14 20.10 12.83
C VAL A 121 6.23 19.52 13.71
N GLY A 122 5.94 19.27 14.99
CA GLY A 122 6.90 18.64 15.91
C GLY A 122 7.38 17.26 15.45
N ILE A 123 6.47 16.39 15.00
CA ILE A 123 6.84 15.07 14.45
C ILE A 123 7.73 15.21 13.21
N VAL A 124 7.40 16.14 12.32
CA VAL A 124 8.17 16.33 11.08
C VAL A 124 9.57 16.85 11.39
N LEU A 125 9.71 17.87 12.23
CA LEU A 125 11.01 18.39 12.64
C LEU A 125 11.85 17.34 13.36
N TYR A 126 11.24 16.60 14.28
CA TYR A 126 11.90 15.48 14.96
C TYR A 126 12.37 14.40 13.98
N LYS A 127 11.52 14.04 13.01
CA LYS A 127 11.92 13.08 11.96
C LYS A 127 13.03 13.61 11.10
N LEU A 128 12.97 14.85 10.65
CA LEU A 128 13.99 15.46 9.80
C LEU A 128 15.35 15.48 10.49
N ASP A 129 15.40 15.74 11.80
CA ASP A 129 16.65 15.67 12.56
C ASP A 129 17.25 14.25 12.54
N HIS A 130 16.40 13.23 12.72
CA HIS A 130 16.81 11.83 12.77
C HIS A 130 17.01 11.16 11.40
N LEU A 131 16.59 11.80 10.31
CA LEU A 131 16.68 11.27 8.93
C LEU A 131 17.89 11.81 8.16
N ASN A 132 18.81 12.51 8.85
CA ASN A 132 19.96 13.22 8.29
C ASN A 132 21.09 12.33 7.72
N ASP A 133 20.76 11.41 6.81
CA ASP A 133 21.71 10.75 5.89
C ASP A 133 21.78 11.49 4.53
N GLY A 134 21.74 12.83 4.54
CA GLY A 134 22.14 13.65 3.37
C GLY A 134 21.07 13.97 2.32
N GLN A 135 19.77 13.83 2.61
CA GLN A 135 18.70 14.25 1.69
C GLN A 135 18.29 15.70 1.97
N THR A 136 18.41 16.60 0.98
CA THR A 136 17.80 17.93 1.02
C THR A 136 16.28 17.80 0.85
N TYR A 137 15.55 17.91 1.95
CA TYR A 137 14.09 17.92 1.91
C TYR A 137 13.57 19.28 1.46
N ASP A 138 12.93 19.32 0.29
CA ASP A 138 12.19 20.50 -0.17
C ASP A 138 10.95 20.75 0.72
N PHE A 139 10.50 22.00 0.79
CA PHE A 139 9.30 22.43 1.50
C PHE A 139 8.05 21.63 1.08
N HIS A 140 7.98 21.21 -0.19
CA HIS A 140 6.90 20.35 -0.66
C HIS A 140 6.96 18.94 -0.03
N ALA A 141 8.16 18.38 0.15
CA ALA A 141 8.35 17.09 0.85
C ALA A 141 8.04 17.22 2.35
N PHE A 142 8.41 18.35 2.96
CA PHE A 142 8.02 18.70 4.33
C PHE A 142 6.50 18.74 4.48
N LEU A 143 5.80 19.48 3.62
CA LEU A 143 4.36 19.60 3.61
C LEU A 143 3.66 18.27 3.33
N ALA A 144 4.17 17.47 2.40
CA ALA A 144 3.65 16.13 2.11
C ALA A 144 3.78 15.20 3.32
N CYS A 145 4.94 15.20 3.99
CA CYS A 145 5.16 14.43 5.21
C CYS A 145 4.24 14.90 6.34
N ALA A 146 4.11 16.21 6.53
CA ALA A 146 3.20 16.80 7.50
C ALA A 146 1.75 16.42 7.21
N LYS A 147 1.30 16.47 5.95
CA LYS A 147 -0.04 16.09 5.46
C LYS A 147 -0.31 14.59 5.58
N SER A 148 0.69 13.75 5.33
CA SER A 148 0.59 12.30 5.42
C SER A 148 0.61 11.78 6.86
N CYS A 149 1.24 12.50 7.80
CA CYS A 149 1.28 12.11 9.21
C CYS A 149 -0.13 12.00 9.81
N GLY A 150 -0.64 10.77 9.86
CA GLY A 150 -1.98 10.43 10.34
C GLY A 150 -2.94 9.89 9.28
N VAL A 151 -2.63 9.94 7.99
CA VAL A 151 -3.45 9.36 6.92
C VAL A 151 -2.91 7.96 6.61
N ARG A 152 -3.62 6.90 7.00
CA ARG A 152 -3.56 5.68 6.18
C ARG A 152 -4.57 5.89 5.05
N PRO A 153 -4.25 5.56 3.79
CA PRO A 153 -5.25 5.60 2.74
C PRO A 153 -6.44 4.75 3.19
N ASN A 154 -7.63 5.35 3.14
CA ASN A 154 -8.86 4.58 3.20
C ASN A 154 -8.78 3.58 2.04
N VAL A 155 -8.63 2.30 2.35
CA VAL A 155 -9.12 1.27 1.45
C VAL A 155 -10.64 1.40 1.57
N ALA A 156 -11.20 2.22 0.69
CA ALA A 156 -12.63 2.31 0.51
C ALA A 156 -13.08 0.91 0.03
N THR A 157 -13.99 0.34 0.81
CA THR A 157 -14.92 -0.74 0.43
C THR A 157 -15.56 -0.47 -0.91
#